data_AF-A0A536J5B1-F1
#
_entry.id   AF-A0A536J5B1-F1
#
_cell.length_a   1.000
_cell.length_b   1.000
_cell.length_c   1.000
_cell.angle_alpha   90.00
_cell.angle_beta   90.00
_cell.angle_gamma   90.00
#
_symmetry.space_group_name_H-M   'P 1'
#
loop_
_entity.id
_entity.type
_entity.pdbx_description
1 polymer ?
#
loop_
_entity_poly.entity_id
_entity_poly.type
_entity_poly.pdbx_seq_one_letter_code
_entity_poly.pdbx_strand_id
1 'polypeptide(L)'
;MAAVKPSNWMMKGQVVVSCNCDYGCPCNVNGRPSTGKCEGGWTWHIEQGAQGDVRLDGLNIGLYCNWPAAIHEGNGVATYLIDERADEPQRAALRVLLEGNAGGPWGIFRRTFSELHGPRYVRYEVDGDTNLPRVL
;
A
#
# COMPACT_ATOMS: atom_id res chain seq x y z
N MET A 1 -15.21 -23.04 5.90
CA MET A 1 -14.47 -22.19 4.95
C MET A 1 -13.03 -22.70 4.95
N ALA A 2 -12.51 -23.15 3.80
CA ALA A 2 -11.15 -23.65 3.73
C ALA A 2 -10.17 -22.51 4.07
N ALA A 3 -9.26 -22.75 5.02
CA ALA A 3 -8.21 -21.81 5.34
C ALA A 3 -7.36 -21.59 4.08
N VAL A 4 -7.38 -20.38 3.54
CA VAL A 4 -6.49 -19.98 2.46
C VAL A 4 -5.07 -20.08 3.01
N LYS A 5 -4.29 -21.04 2.49
CA LYS A 5 -2.86 -21.14 2.80
C LYS A 5 -2.22 -19.82 2.33
N PRO A 6 -1.49 -19.06 3.17
CA PRO A 6 -0.85 -17.84 2.71
C PRO A 6 0.07 -18.21 1.55
N SER A 7 -0.19 -17.67 0.36
CA SER A 7 0.73 -17.81 -0.76
C SER A 7 2.00 -17.03 -0.44
N ASN A 8 3.16 -17.63 -0.74
CA ASN A 8 4.41 -16.90 -0.63
C ASN A 8 4.37 -15.72 -1.59
N TRP A 9 4.61 -14.52 -1.06
CA TRP A 9 4.75 -13.30 -1.83
C TRP A 9 6.04 -12.60 -1.46
N MET A 10 6.56 -11.82 -2.40
CA MET A 10 7.72 -10.96 -2.21
C MET A 10 7.53 -9.69 -3.02
N MET A 11 7.97 -8.57 -2.48
CA MET A 11 7.97 -7.28 -3.16
C MET A 11 9.20 -6.49 -2.74
N LYS A 12 9.98 -6.05 -3.73
CA LYS A 12 11.11 -5.16 -3.61
C LYS A 12 10.90 -3.99 -4.58
N GLY A 13 11.20 -2.78 -4.12
CA GLY A 13 11.22 -1.60 -4.97
C GLY A 13 11.20 -0.32 -4.16
N GLN A 14 10.70 0.74 -4.77
CA GLN A 14 10.66 2.07 -4.19
C GLN A 14 9.27 2.37 -3.65
N VAL A 15 9.23 3.06 -2.51
CA VAL A 15 7.98 3.52 -1.89
C VAL A 15 8.04 5.01 -1.69
N VAL A 16 7.05 5.71 -2.23
CA VAL A 16 6.78 7.11 -1.91
C VAL A 16 5.71 7.13 -0.83
N VAL A 17 6.03 7.74 0.30
CA VAL A 17 5.14 7.85 1.45
C VAL A 17 4.69 9.29 1.60
N SER A 18 3.40 9.50 1.77
CA SER A 18 2.81 10.79 2.11
C SER A 18 2.10 10.68 3.46
N CYS A 19 2.24 11.69 4.30
CA CYS A 19 1.63 11.77 5.62
C CYS A 19 1.30 13.22 5.97
N ASN A 20 0.22 13.42 6.71
CA ASN A 20 -0.19 14.73 7.23
C ASN A 20 0.51 15.15 8.53
N CYS A 21 1.42 14.33 9.06
CA CYS A 21 2.16 14.65 10.28
C CYS A 21 3.36 15.56 10.02
N ASP A 22 3.72 16.37 11.02
CA ASP A 22 4.71 17.44 10.89
C ASP A 22 6.12 16.90 10.56
N TYR A 23 6.51 15.79 11.19
CA TYR A 23 7.84 15.18 11.03
C TYR A 23 7.75 13.66 11.01
N GLY A 24 7.84 13.09 9.81
CA GLY A 24 7.72 11.64 9.61
C GLY A 24 6.38 11.09 10.08
N CYS A 25 6.28 9.77 10.21
CA CYS A 25 5.07 9.12 10.74
C CYS A 25 5.32 8.65 12.19
N PRO A 26 4.82 9.36 13.22
CA PRO A 26 4.97 8.96 14.62
C PRO A 26 4.37 7.58 14.92
N CYS A 27 3.36 7.15 14.16
CA CYS A 27 2.71 5.85 14.36
C CYS A 27 3.63 4.66 14.11
N ASN A 28 4.74 4.83 13.37
CA ASN A 28 5.76 3.77 13.20
C ASN A 28 6.42 3.36 14.53
N VAL A 29 6.38 4.23 15.53
CA VAL A 29 6.92 3.99 16.88
C VAL A 29 5.83 4.06 17.95
N ASN A 30 4.59 3.72 17.58
CA ASN A 30 3.39 3.78 18.43
C ASN A 30 3.07 5.19 18.98
N GLY A 31 3.58 6.24 18.34
CA GLY A 31 3.18 7.61 18.62
C GLY A 31 1.80 7.94 18.05
N ARG A 32 1.27 9.12 18.45
CA ARG A 32 0.03 9.67 17.92
C ARG A 32 0.28 10.65 16.76
N PRO A 33 -0.66 10.80 15.81
CA PRO A 33 -0.55 11.82 14.75
C PRO A 33 -0.43 13.23 15.33
N SER A 34 0.42 14.09 14.75
CA SER A 34 0.62 15.46 15.24
C SER A 34 -0.64 16.32 15.15
N THR A 35 -1.50 16.03 14.18
CA THR A 35 -2.73 16.77 13.89
C THR A 35 -3.99 16.13 14.50
N GLY A 36 -3.84 15.09 15.33
CA GLY A 36 -4.95 14.37 15.97
C GLY A 36 -5.68 13.36 15.10
N LYS A 37 -5.54 13.42 13.77
CA LYS A 37 -6.04 12.44 12.78
C LYS A 37 -4.92 11.96 11.87
N CYS A 38 -5.03 10.77 11.29
CA CYS A 38 -4.04 10.26 10.35
C CYS A 38 -4.58 10.29 8.92
N GLU A 39 -3.93 11.07 8.06
CA GLU A 39 -4.10 10.97 6.61
C GLU A 39 -2.76 10.60 6.02
N GLY A 40 -2.73 9.53 5.27
CA GLY A 40 -1.49 9.02 4.73
C GLY A 40 -1.71 8.08 3.57
N GLY A 41 -0.66 7.87 2.82
CA GLY A 41 -0.70 6.93 1.73
C GLY A 41 0.68 6.55 1.28
N TRP A 42 0.71 5.50 0.50
CA TRP A 42 1.92 4.92 -0.03
C TRP A 42 1.68 4.54 -1.49
N THR A 43 2.62 4.92 -2.34
CA THR A 43 2.69 4.44 -3.72
C THR A 43 3.97 3.62 -3.85
N TRP A 44 3.84 2.38 -4.30
CA TRP A 44 4.96 1.50 -4.58
C TRP A 44 5.18 1.34 -6.06
N HIS A 45 6.43 1.48 -6.47
CA HIS A 45 6.94 0.93 -7.71
C HIS A 45 7.58 -0.44 -7.42
N ILE A 46 7.04 -1.51 -8.01
CA ILE A 46 7.52 -2.87 -7.80
C ILE A 46 8.66 -3.15 -8.76
N GLU A 47 9.91 -3.04 -8.33
CA GLU A 47 11.08 -3.40 -9.15
C GLU A 47 11.14 -4.92 -9.35
N GLN A 48 10.88 -5.69 -8.29
CA GLN A 48 10.82 -7.15 -8.32
C GLN A 48 9.69 -7.60 -7.40
N GLY A 49 8.78 -8.42 -7.92
CA GLY A 49 7.69 -8.92 -7.10
C GLY A 49 6.98 -10.14 -7.67
N ALA A 50 6.44 -10.94 -6.77
CA ALA A 50 5.61 -12.08 -7.12
C ALA A 50 4.59 -12.38 -6.03
N GLN A 51 3.48 -12.96 -6.46
CA GLN A 51 2.47 -13.55 -5.58
C GLN A 51 2.14 -14.94 -6.10
N GLY A 52 2.63 -15.98 -5.41
CA GLY A 52 2.72 -17.32 -6.00
C GLY A 52 3.55 -17.29 -7.29
N ASP A 53 2.99 -17.81 -8.37
CA ASP A 53 3.65 -17.87 -9.68
C ASP A 53 3.40 -16.61 -10.55
N VAL A 54 2.61 -15.65 -10.07
CA VAL A 54 2.27 -14.42 -10.82
C VAL A 54 3.36 -13.36 -10.60
N ARG A 55 4.02 -12.95 -11.67
CA ARG A 55 5.03 -11.87 -11.66
C ARG A 55 4.37 -10.49 -11.63
N LEU A 56 4.89 -9.62 -10.79
CA LEU A 56 4.37 -8.27 -10.55
C LEU A 56 5.41 -7.17 -10.84
N ASP A 57 6.56 -7.54 -11.39
CA ASP A 57 7.65 -6.61 -11.73
C ASP A 57 7.15 -5.47 -12.64
N GLY A 58 7.65 -4.26 -12.41
CA GLY A 58 7.36 -3.05 -13.19
C GLY A 58 5.97 -2.44 -12.95
N LEU A 59 5.09 -3.09 -12.19
CA LEU A 59 3.77 -2.57 -11.82
C LEU A 59 3.84 -1.62 -10.63
N ASN A 60 2.78 -0.82 -10.49
CA ASN A 60 2.63 0.11 -9.38
C ASN A 60 1.33 -0.16 -8.60
N ILE A 61 1.36 0.15 -7.31
CA ILE A 61 0.18 0.08 -6.43
C ILE A 61 0.15 1.28 -5.51
N GLY A 62 -1.06 1.68 -5.12
CA GLY A 62 -1.30 2.77 -4.19
C GLY A 62 -2.28 2.34 -3.10
N LEU A 63 -2.04 2.79 -1.87
CA LEU A 63 -2.99 2.69 -0.75
C LEU A 63 -3.04 4.05 -0.06
N TYR A 64 -4.23 4.64 0.00
CA TYR A 64 -4.47 5.95 0.59
C TYR A 64 -5.57 5.84 1.65
N CYS A 65 -5.32 6.43 2.81
CA CYS A 65 -6.07 6.15 4.02
C CYS A 65 -6.38 7.43 4.79
N ASN A 66 -7.52 7.42 5.46
CA ASN A 66 -7.96 8.43 6.40
C ASN A 66 -8.47 7.73 7.67
N TRP A 67 -7.78 7.93 8.79
CA TRP A 67 -8.20 7.49 10.12
C TRP A 67 -8.58 8.70 10.97
N PRO A 68 -9.66 8.59 11.76
CA PRO A 68 -10.09 9.68 12.65
C PRO A 68 -9.09 9.99 13.78
N ALA A 69 -8.23 9.03 14.12
CA ALA A 69 -7.22 9.12 15.17
C ALA A 69 -5.95 8.35 14.78
N ALA A 70 -5.19 7.83 15.75
CA ALA A 70 -4.02 6.99 15.47
C ALA A 70 -4.42 5.70 14.74
N ILE A 71 -3.56 5.22 13.82
CA ILE A 71 -3.84 4.05 12.96
C ILE A 71 -4.29 2.82 13.76
N HIS A 72 -3.68 2.57 14.92
CA HIS A 72 -3.97 1.41 15.77
C HIS A 72 -5.31 1.52 16.53
N GLU A 73 -5.94 2.70 16.55
CA GLU A 73 -7.28 2.90 17.12
C GLU A 73 -8.39 2.52 16.11
N GLY A 74 -8.02 2.26 14.84
CA GLY A 74 -8.92 1.71 13.82
C GLY A 74 -9.86 2.75 13.21
N ASN A 75 -11.01 2.28 12.72
CA ASN A 75 -12.04 3.08 12.03
C ASN A 75 -11.52 3.83 10.80
N GLY A 76 -10.48 3.30 10.16
CA GLY A 76 -9.94 3.88 8.93
C GLY A 76 -10.83 3.63 7.73
N VAL A 77 -10.89 4.62 6.85
CA VAL A 77 -11.41 4.47 5.50
C VAL A 77 -10.25 4.55 4.53
N ALA A 78 -10.14 3.58 3.63
CA ALA A 78 -9.04 3.50 2.69
C ALA A 78 -9.52 3.32 1.25
N THR A 79 -8.70 3.71 0.29
CA THR A 79 -8.84 3.32 -1.11
C THR A 79 -7.53 2.81 -1.66
N TYR A 80 -7.62 1.81 -2.53
CA TYR A 80 -6.44 1.25 -3.18
C TYR A 80 -6.52 1.33 -4.70
N LEU A 81 -5.35 1.54 -5.30
CA LEU A 81 -5.15 1.80 -6.71
C LEU A 81 -4.22 0.71 -7.27
N ILE A 82 -4.55 0.21 -8.46
CA ILE A 82 -3.74 -0.78 -9.20
C ILE A 82 -3.35 -0.17 -10.54
N ASP A 83 -2.11 -0.41 -10.97
CA ASP A 83 -1.65 -0.02 -12.30
C ASP A 83 -2.55 -0.58 -13.41
N GLU A 84 -3.04 0.29 -14.28
CA GLU A 84 -3.93 -0.11 -15.39
C GLU A 84 -3.28 -1.11 -16.35
N ARG A 85 -1.93 -1.12 -16.42
CA ARG A 85 -1.13 -2.05 -17.24
C ARG A 85 -1.17 -3.48 -16.73
N ALA A 86 -1.60 -3.72 -15.49
CA ALA A 86 -1.72 -5.06 -14.93
C ALA A 86 -2.76 -5.88 -15.71
N ASP A 87 -2.41 -7.10 -16.09
CA ASP A 87 -3.35 -8.06 -16.66
C ASP A 87 -4.27 -8.69 -15.60
N GLU A 88 -5.23 -9.52 -16.00
CA GLU A 88 -6.19 -10.11 -15.06
C GLU A 88 -5.56 -10.99 -13.97
N PRO A 89 -4.62 -11.92 -14.27
CA PRO A 89 -3.86 -12.63 -13.24
C PRO A 89 -3.14 -11.70 -12.26
N GLN A 90 -2.47 -10.66 -12.75
CA GLN A 90 -1.76 -9.68 -11.93
C GLN A 90 -2.73 -8.88 -11.06
N ARG A 91 -3.86 -8.42 -11.61
CA ARG A 91 -4.90 -7.73 -10.84
C ARG A 91 -5.45 -8.60 -9.71
N ALA A 92 -5.70 -9.88 -9.99
CA ALA A 92 -6.15 -10.83 -8.97
C ALA A 92 -5.10 -11.01 -7.86
N ALA A 93 -3.83 -11.20 -8.24
CA ALA A 93 -2.72 -11.29 -7.31
C ALA A 93 -2.56 -10.03 -6.44
N LEU A 94 -2.64 -8.84 -7.04
CA LEU A 94 -2.54 -7.56 -6.34
C LEU A 94 -3.72 -7.31 -5.40
N ARG A 95 -4.95 -7.73 -5.75
CA ARG A 95 -6.10 -7.69 -4.83
C ARG A 95 -5.85 -8.57 -3.61
N VAL A 96 -5.34 -9.79 -3.79
CA VAL A 96 -5.01 -10.68 -2.66
C VAL A 96 -4.02 -10.02 -1.69
N LEU A 97 -3.03 -9.26 -2.21
CA LEU A 97 -2.11 -8.49 -1.38
C LEU A 97 -2.83 -7.31 -0.70
N LEU A 98 -3.40 -6.38 -1.46
CA LEU A 98 -3.92 -5.08 -0.98
C LEU A 98 -5.17 -5.20 -0.11
N GLU A 99 -5.97 -6.26 -0.29
CA GLU A 99 -7.11 -6.57 0.59
C GLU A 99 -6.67 -7.30 1.87
N GLY A 100 -5.37 -7.58 2.02
CA GLY A 100 -4.78 -8.17 3.22
C GLY A 100 -4.87 -9.70 3.31
N ASN A 101 -5.39 -10.36 2.28
CA ASN A 101 -5.59 -11.82 2.24
C ASN A 101 -4.27 -12.61 2.23
N ALA A 102 -3.16 -11.96 1.84
CA ALA A 102 -1.80 -12.51 1.90
C ALA A 102 -1.08 -12.27 3.24
N GLY A 103 -1.70 -11.58 4.21
CA GLY A 103 -1.04 -11.16 5.44
C GLY A 103 -0.05 -10.01 5.23
N GLY A 104 1.05 -10.02 5.98
CA GLY A 104 2.07 -8.97 5.88
C GLY A 104 1.59 -7.58 6.30
N PRO A 105 2.23 -6.50 5.81
CA PRO A 105 1.82 -5.13 6.15
C PRO A 105 0.38 -4.84 5.73
N TRP A 106 -0.06 -5.36 4.59
CA TRP A 106 -1.43 -5.18 4.09
C TRP A 106 -2.47 -5.84 5.00
N GLY A 107 -2.20 -7.06 5.49
CA GLY A 107 -3.04 -7.74 6.45
C GLY A 107 -3.07 -7.06 7.83
N ILE A 108 -2.05 -6.28 8.19
CA ILE A 108 -2.06 -5.43 9.38
C ILE A 108 -2.95 -4.21 9.14
N PHE A 109 -2.72 -3.47 8.06
CA PHE A 109 -3.53 -2.30 7.70
C PHE A 109 -5.01 -2.64 7.55
N ARG A 110 -5.33 -3.77 6.91
CA ARG A 110 -6.71 -4.23 6.71
C ARG A 110 -7.50 -4.34 8.01
N ARG A 111 -6.85 -4.66 9.13
CA ARG A 111 -7.50 -4.77 10.46
C ARG A 111 -7.85 -3.41 11.07
N THR A 112 -7.26 -2.33 10.55
CA THR A 112 -7.49 -0.96 11.02
C THR A 112 -8.59 -0.25 10.23
N PHE A 113 -9.07 -0.86 9.14
CA PHE A 113 -10.07 -0.27 8.26
C PHE A 113 -11.48 -0.76 8.60
N SER A 114 -12.41 0.18 8.77
CA SER A 114 -13.85 -0.10 8.70
C SER A 114 -14.31 -0.23 7.25
N GLU A 115 -13.69 0.52 6.33
CA GLU A 115 -14.05 0.54 4.90
C GLU A 115 -12.80 0.52 4.01
N LEU A 116 -12.86 -0.27 2.93
CA LEU A 116 -11.83 -0.34 1.90
C LEU A 116 -12.50 -0.23 0.52
N HIS A 117 -12.26 0.88 -0.17
CA HIS A 117 -12.76 1.13 -1.52
C HIS A 117 -11.73 0.72 -2.59
N GLY A 118 -12.20 0.19 -3.72
CA GLY A 118 -11.34 -0.16 -4.86
C GLY A 118 -11.64 -1.57 -5.41
N PRO A 119 -10.81 -2.05 -6.36
CA PRO A 119 -9.68 -1.33 -6.95
C PRO A 119 -10.15 -0.22 -7.89
N ARG A 120 -9.39 0.87 -7.98
CA ARG A 120 -9.40 1.72 -9.17
C ARG A 120 -8.15 1.42 -9.99
N TYR A 121 -8.34 1.17 -11.28
CA TYR A 121 -7.23 1.02 -12.21
C TYR A 121 -6.81 2.39 -12.72
N VAL A 122 -5.54 2.74 -12.57
CA VAL A 122 -5.02 4.07 -12.91
C VAL A 122 -3.68 3.96 -13.60
N ARG A 123 -3.39 4.93 -14.46
CA ARG A 123 -2.07 5.14 -15.02
C ARG A 123 -1.12 5.68 -13.96
N TYR A 124 0.07 5.11 -13.88
CA TYR A 124 1.19 5.65 -13.12
C TYR A 124 2.25 6.16 -14.08
N GLU A 125 2.82 7.31 -13.76
CA GLU A 125 4.03 7.83 -14.40
C GLU A 125 5.14 7.83 -13.35
N VAL A 126 6.20 7.07 -13.63
CA VAL A 126 7.31 6.85 -12.70
C VAL A 126 8.55 7.42 -13.34
N ASP A 127 9.14 8.43 -12.70
CA ASP A 127 10.47 8.93 -13.02
C ASP A 127 11.45 8.42 -11.96
N GLY A 128 12.18 7.36 -12.30
CA GLY A 128 13.12 6.69 -11.41
C GLY A 128 14.55 7.23 -11.50
N ASP A 129 14.82 8.23 -12.35
CA ASP A 129 16.19 8.57 -12.78
C ASP A 129 17.02 9.36 -11.77
N THR A 130 16.47 9.74 -10.61
CA THR A 130 17.22 10.61 -9.70
C THR A 130 17.86 9.91 -8.52
N ASN A 131 17.23 8.89 -7.89
CA ASN A 131 17.70 8.16 -6.70
C ASN A 131 18.35 8.99 -5.54
N LEU A 132 18.44 10.32 -5.63
CA LEU A 132 19.14 11.25 -4.76
C LEU A 132 18.69 12.70 -5.04
N PRO A 133 18.82 13.61 -4.04
CA PRO A 133 18.41 15.00 -4.21
C PRO A 133 19.29 15.74 -5.23
N ARG A 134 18.65 16.37 -6.22
CA ARG A 134 19.31 17.41 -7.03
C ARG A 134 19.24 18.74 -6.27
N VAL A 135 20.39 19.25 -5.87
CA VAL A 135 20.56 20.69 -5.60
C VAL A 135 20.88 21.32 -6.95
N LEU A 136 20.02 22.22 -7.43
CA LEU A 136 20.35 23.16 -8.50
C LEU A 136 20.97 24.42 -7.88
#